data_AF-A0A8H3ZJT3-F1
#
_entry.id   AF-A0A8H3ZJT3-F1
#
_cell.length_a   1.000
_cell.length_b   1.000
_cell.length_c   1.000
_cell.angle_alpha   90.00
_cell.angle_beta   90.00
_cell.angle_gamma   90.00
#
_symmetry.space_group_name_H-M   'P 1'
#
loop_
_entity.id
_entity.type
_entity.pdbx_description
1 polymer ?
#
loop_
_entity_poly.entity_id
_entity_poly.type
_entity_poly.pdbx_seq_one_letter_code
_entity_poly.pdbx_strand_id
1 'polypeptide(L)'
;MLFSKFGRTALAAVALATPSFAADTSDKTDLGQSTFVAPENNVAFGFTVPENSGEDVFITIRAPIDRQWAAIGLGQTQMAGSLILMIYRDETGNNVTFSPRVAYGNYEPSYYDHVTWDVLPGTGVFNGSMYFSARCTAHCRNWPGGYVDVSSETQKAIYAVGPKGGFFSSKIDSSVKFHEEFGRFTINMKRTIGPGDAPALKDDAVNEGTAQIDAYDGKRDLKSIFHALMMVGALVFLMPVGVVLLRLGDKVRWHGLNQGVALLLVIIGFVLGVLTSFWYNRSRGFTSAHQIIGLIVVGFCFGQFALGFLHHSHFKKTGETTTMKPIHVWLGRIIIGLGTFNAFLGFSFALNRKFNYFLAGLILLLIAISIFFTFGRTWRRRRNGVSKFGREPGGYNPEPWRQTPTHGGYSYAGAPPAYQPPSHQNIGLTSMVADPAQPTKERSNSRDYRANELGSAHQPREMV
;
A
#
# COMPACT_ATOMS: atom_id res chain seq x y z
N MET A 1 -18.61 74.63 56.55
CA MET A 1 -19.87 73.86 56.77
C MET A 1 -19.92 72.78 55.71
N LEU A 2 -20.22 71.50 55.92
CA LEU A 2 -20.47 70.66 57.08
C LEU A 2 -20.41 69.21 56.54
N PHE A 3 -20.00 68.27 57.39
CA PHE A 3 -19.92 66.83 57.14
C PHE A 3 -21.24 66.20 56.64
N SER A 4 -21.18 65.18 55.78
CA SER A 4 -21.86 63.86 55.94
C SER A 4 -21.57 62.95 54.72
N LYS A 5 -20.76 61.90 54.88
CA LYS A 5 -21.10 60.50 55.23
C LYS A 5 -21.63 59.63 54.06
N PHE A 6 -20.75 58.75 53.59
CA PHE A 6 -20.88 57.31 53.31
C PHE A 6 -22.24 56.71 52.89
N GLY A 7 -22.21 55.93 51.80
CA GLY A 7 -23.22 54.88 51.55
C GLY A 7 -23.08 54.08 50.25
N ARG A 8 -22.43 52.91 50.35
CA ARG A 8 -22.68 51.65 49.60
C ARG A 8 -22.23 51.53 48.13
N THR A 9 -21.01 51.02 47.96
CA THR A 9 -20.60 50.21 46.80
C THR A 9 -21.21 48.81 46.88
N ALA A 10 -21.99 48.42 45.87
CA ALA A 10 -22.42 47.03 45.67
C ALA A 10 -21.31 46.28 44.91
N LEU A 11 -20.58 45.41 45.61
CA LEU A 11 -19.69 44.42 45.00
C LEU A 11 -20.50 43.13 44.76
N ALA A 12 -20.73 42.80 43.51
CA ALA A 12 -21.24 41.49 43.10
C ALA A 12 -20.12 40.46 43.30
N ALA A 13 -20.27 39.58 44.29
CA ALA A 13 -19.41 38.41 44.46
C ALA A 13 -19.85 37.33 43.45
N VAL A 14 -19.09 37.16 42.37
CA VAL A 14 -19.14 35.95 41.56
C VAL A 14 -18.34 34.88 42.30
N ALA A 15 -19.03 33.87 42.81
CA ALA A 15 -18.40 32.68 43.38
C ALA A 15 -17.71 31.88 42.28
N LEU A 16 -16.43 32.14 42.05
CA LEU A 16 -15.54 31.24 41.33
C LEU A 16 -15.21 30.07 42.27
N ALA A 17 -15.92 28.96 42.09
CA ALA A 17 -15.54 27.68 42.67
C ALA A 17 -14.18 27.26 42.05
N THR A 18 -13.11 27.49 42.80
CA THR A 18 -11.81 26.90 42.52
C THR A 18 -11.87 25.43 42.95
N PRO A 19 -11.59 24.45 42.08
CA PRO A 19 -11.34 23.09 42.56
C PRO A 19 -10.03 23.15 43.35
N SER A 20 -10.16 23.06 44.67
CA SER A 20 -9.01 22.86 45.56
C SER A 20 -8.45 21.47 45.27
N PHE A 21 -7.30 21.41 44.59
CA PHE A 21 -6.43 20.25 44.66
C PHE A 21 -5.90 20.19 46.09
N ALA A 22 -6.57 19.41 46.95
CA ALA A 22 -6.00 18.99 48.20
C ALA A 22 -4.76 18.14 47.87
N ALA A 23 -3.58 18.71 48.11
CA ALA A 23 -2.36 17.96 48.26
C ALA A 23 -2.49 17.19 49.58
N ASP A 24 -3.00 15.97 49.50
CA ASP A 24 -3.01 15.07 50.65
C ASP A 24 -1.67 14.32 50.66
N THR A 25 -0.75 14.81 51.48
CA THR A 25 0.38 14.02 51.98
C THR A 25 -0.15 13.15 53.12
N SER A 26 -0.73 12.02 52.76
CA SER A 26 -1.06 10.93 53.68
C SER A 26 -0.52 9.63 53.11
N ASP A 27 -0.26 8.66 54.00
CA ASP A 27 0.23 7.30 53.72
C ASP A 27 -0.18 6.75 52.34
N LYS A 28 0.71 5.96 51.70
CA LYS A 28 0.32 5.11 50.57
C LYS A 28 -0.77 4.14 51.04
N THR A 29 -2.01 4.60 51.08
CA THR A 29 -3.18 3.78 51.31
C THR A 29 -3.18 2.79 50.16
N ASP A 30 -2.89 1.53 50.45
CA ASP A 30 -2.82 0.50 49.43
C ASP A 30 -4.20 0.36 48.80
N LEU A 31 -4.40 0.92 47.60
CA LEU A 31 -5.70 1.00 46.91
C LEU A 31 -6.22 -0.37 46.46
N GLY A 32 -5.60 -1.46 46.91
CA GLY A 32 -5.92 -2.80 46.46
C GLY A 32 -5.71 -2.93 44.95
N GLN A 33 -4.64 -2.36 44.38
CA GLN A 33 -4.38 -2.42 42.93
C GLN A 33 -3.05 -3.09 42.63
N SER A 34 -2.88 -3.63 41.43
CA SER A 34 -1.56 -3.96 40.88
C SER A 34 -1.28 -3.15 39.64
N THR A 35 -0.09 -2.57 39.56
CA THR A 35 0.34 -1.67 38.49
C THR A 35 1.57 -2.23 37.81
N PHE A 36 1.50 -2.33 36.49
CA PHE A 36 2.61 -2.70 35.61
C PHE A 36 2.97 -1.53 34.70
N VAL A 37 4.27 -1.31 34.52
CA VAL A 37 4.84 -0.35 33.57
C VAL A 37 5.94 -1.07 32.81
N ALA A 38 5.78 -1.17 31.49
CA ALA A 38 6.78 -1.77 30.62
C ALA A 38 8.10 -0.99 30.67
N PRO A 39 9.27 -1.62 30.41
CA PRO A 39 10.58 -0.99 30.63
C PRO A 39 10.80 0.36 29.94
N GLU A 40 10.24 0.53 28.73
CA GLU A 40 10.33 1.78 27.98
C GLU A 40 9.16 2.74 28.23
N ASN A 41 8.30 2.44 29.20
CA ASN A 41 7.09 3.21 29.52
C ASN A 41 6.09 3.34 28.33
N ASN A 42 6.17 2.42 27.35
CA ASN A 42 5.33 2.42 26.15
C ASN A 42 3.97 1.75 26.36
N VAL A 43 3.77 1.08 27.49
CA VAL A 43 2.46 0.64 27.98
C VAL A 43 2.51 0.50 29.49
N ALA A 44 1.43 0.92 30.15
CA ALA A 44 1.19 0.67 31.57
C ALA A 44 -0.21 0.09 31.76
N PHE A 45 -0.35 -0.73 32.79
CA PHE A 45 -1.56 -1.45 33.11
C PHE A 45 -1.84 -1.43 34.61
N GLY A 46 -3.07 -1.10 34.97
CA GLY A 46 -3.58 -1.23 36.32
C GLY A 46 -4.69 -2.26 36.35
N PHE A 47 -4.77 -3.03 37.43
CA PHE A 47 -5.80 -4.04 37.65
C PHE A 47 -6.28 -4.05 39.10
N THR A 48 -7.60 -4.05 39.27
CA THR A 48 -8.29 -4.15 40.57
C THR A 48 -9.47 -5.11 40.47
N VAL A 49 -9.69 -5.87 41.55
CA VAL A 49 -10.81 -6.78 41.79
C VAL A 49 -11.58 -6.21 42.97
N PRO A 50 -12.85 -5.81 42.79
CA PRO A 50 -13.60 -5.24 43.90
C PRO A 50 -13.92 -6.30 44.95
N GLU A 51 -13.92 -5.89 46.21
CA GLU A 51 -14.49 -6.68 47.30
C GLU A 51 -15.98 -6.92 47.02
N ASN A 52 -16.40 -8.19 47.07
CA ASN A 52 -17.81 -8.61 47.01
C ASN A 52 -18.59 -8.30 45.71
N SER A 53 -17.93 -8.09 44.57
CA SER A 53 -18.58 -7.70 43.30
C SER A 53 -18.78 -8.83 42.27
N GLY A 54 -18.82 -10.09 42.70
CA GLY A 54 -18.96 -11.22 41.76
C GLY A 54 -17.74 -11.35 40.83
N GLU A 55 -17.94 -11.21 39.51
CA GLU A 55 -16.92 -11.39 38.46
C GLU A 55 -16.30 -10.08 37.94
N ASP A 56 -16.69 -8.93 38.48
CA ASP A 56 -16.27 -7.63 37.95
C ASP A 56 -14.78 -7.36 38.12
N VAL A 57 -14.14 -6.74 37.13
CA VAL A 57 -12.75 -6.28 37.24
C VAL A 57 -12.62 -4.87 36.72
N PHE A 58 -11.75 -4.09 37.34
CA PHE A 58 -11.45 -2.73 36.94
C PHE A 58 -10.07 -2.69 36.33
N ILE A 59 -10.00 -2.12 35.13
CA ILE A 59 -8.76 -2.05 34.36
C ILE A 59 -8.50 -0.63 33.92
N THR A 60 -7.21 -0.27 33.89
CA THR A 60 -6.75 0.92 33.19
C THR A 60 -5.55 0.57 32.34
N ILE A 61 -5.56 0.99 31.07
CA ILE A 61 -4.41 0.87 30.16
C ILE A 61 -3.99 2.27 29.75
N ARG A 62 -2.69 2.56 29.86
CA ARG A 62 -2.07 3.79 29.35
C ARG A 62 -1.02 3.44 28.31
N ALA A 63 -0.99 4.19 27.21
CA ALA A 63 0.10 4.08 26.23
C ALA A 63 0.35 5.43 25.53
N PRO A 64 1.58 5.74 25.09
CA PRO A 64 1.87 6.95 24.33
C PRO A 64 1.15 7.00 22.98
N ILE A 65 0.78 8.20 22.51
CA ILE A 65 0.09 8.39 21.21
C ILE A 65 1.01 8.24 19.99
N ASP A 66 2.32 8.11 20.19
CA ASP A 66 3.26 7.79 19.12
C ASP A 66 3.28 6.30 18.77
N ARG A 67 2.51 5.46 19.49
CA ARG A 67 2.30 4.04 19.21
C ARG A 67 0.99 3.84 18.45
N GLN A 68 0.99 2.92 17.48
CA GLN A 68 -0.21 2.60 16.70
C GLN A 68 -1.31 1.95 17.55
N TRP A 69 -0.93 1.11 18.50
CA TRP A 69 -1.81 0.40 19.42
C TRP A 69 -1.00 -0.11 20.61
N ALA A 70 -1.66 -0.42 21.72
CA ALA A 70 -1.07 -1.11 22.86
C ALA A 70 -2.03 -2.18 23.38
N ALA A 71 -1.51 -3.24 23.98
CA ALA A 71 -2.34 -4.31 24.50
C ALA A 71 -1.74 -5.01 25.71
N ILE A 72 -2.64 -5.53 26.56
CA ILE A 72 -2.33 -6.41 27.68
C ILE A 72 -3.01 -7.76 27.41
N GLY A 73 -2.27 -8.85 27.50
CA GLY A 73 -2.81 -10.19 27.45
C GLY A 73 -2.88 -10.81 28.84
N LEU A 74 -4.05 -11.30 29.24
CA LEU A 74 -4.26 -11.95 30.53
C LEU A 74 -4.32 -13.48 30.38
N GLY A 75 -3.94 -14.19 31.44
CA GLY A 75 -4.19 -15.63 31.61
C GLY A 75 -3.04 -16.56 31.20
N GLN A 76 -2.30 -16.22 30.14
CA GLN A 76 -1.22 -17.08 29.61
C GLN A 76 0.12 -16.34 29.50
N THR A 77 1.19 -17.10 29.23
CA THR A 77 2.54 -16.57 28.92
C THR A 77 2.78 -16.39 27.42
N GLN A 78 1.73 -16.52 26.60
CA GLN A 78 1.80 -16.45 25.15
C GLN A 78 0.49 -15.89 24.57
N MET A 79 0.50 -15.46 23.31
CA MET A 79 -0.68 -14.90 22.65
C MET A 79 -1.84 -15.90 22.57
N ALA A 80 -1.53 -17.17 22.27
CA ALA A 80 -2.53 -18.23 22.20
C ALA A 80 -3.18 -18.48 23.57
N GLY A 81 -4.50 -18.38 23.64
CA GLY A 81 -5.31 -18.59 24.85
C GLY A 81 -5.36 -17.38 25.80
N SER A 82 -4.70 -16.26 25.48
CA SER A 82 -4.81 -15.03 26.29
C SER A 82 -6.03 -14.20 25.89
N LEU A 83 -6.66 -13.54 26.87
CA LEU A 83 -7.56 -12.42 26.61
C LEU A 83 -6.73 -11.17 26.38
N ILE A 84 -6.76 -10.66 25.15
CA ILE A 84 -6.00 -9.48 24.73
C ILE A 84 -6.89 -8.25 24.85
N LEU A 85 -6.57 -7.39 25.80
CA LEU A 85 -7.17 -6.08 26.03
C LEU A 85 -6.40 -5.06 25.21
N MET A 86 -6.88 -4.75 23.99
CA MET A 86 -6.18 -3.86 23.06
C MET A 86 -6.83 -2.49 23.00
N ILE A 87 -6.00 -1.45 22.92
CA ILE A 87 -6.42 -0.07 22.72
C ILE A 87 -5.70 0.58 21.55
N TYR A 88 -6.40 1.46 20.86
CA TYR A 88 -5.85 2.37 19.85
C TYR A 88 -6.71 3.62 19.76
N ARG A 89 -6.21 4.67 19.10
CA ARG A 89 -6.97 5.91 18.92
C ARG A 89 -8.15 5.70 17.99
N ASP A 90 -9.26 6.36 18.33
CA ASP A 90 -10.45 6.43 17.49
C ASP A 90 -10.20 7.21 16.19
N GLU A 91 -11.21 7.32 15.33
CA GLU A 91 -11.10 8.08 14.07
C GLU A 91 -10.81 9.57 14.28
N THR A 92 -11.25 10.17 15.40
CA THR A 92 -10.99 11.58 15.70
C THR A 92 -9.56 11.81 16.19
N GLY A 93 -8.93 10.79 16.77
CA GLY A 93 -7.62 10.87 17.38
C GLY A 93 -7.62 11.43 18.80
N ASN A 94 -8.80 11.83 19.31
CA ASN A 94 -8.97 12.44 20.64
C ASN A 94 -9.55 11.46 21.67
N ASN A 95 -10.03 10.30 21.21
CA ASN A 95 -10.58 9.26 22.08
C ASN A 95 -9.92 7.90 21.80
N VAL A 96 -10.30 6.89 22.57
CA VAL A 96 -9.74 5.54 22.52
C VAL A 96 -10.81 4.54 22.09
N THR A 97 -10.44 3.67 21.15
CA THR A 97 -11.19 2.46 20.83
C THR A 97 -10.60 1.31 21.61
N PHE A 98 -11.43 0.63 22.38
CA PHE A 98 -11.09 -0.59 23.10
C PHE A 98 -11.58 -1.81 22.34
N SER A 99 -10.71 -2.79 22.19
CA SER A 99 -10.90 -3.99 21.38
C SER A 99 -10.45 -5.22 22.18
N PRO A 100 -11.36 -5.89 22.91
CA PRO A 100 -11.07 -7.18 23.51
C PRO A 100 -10.92 -8.24 22.41
N ARG A 101 -9.88 -9.06 22.48
CA ARG A 101 -9.56 -10.06 21.45
C ARG A 101 -9.08 -11.37 22.05
N VAL A 102 -9.18 -12.43 21.26
CA VAL A 102 -8.60 -13.75 21.57
C VAL A 102 -7.86 -14.30 20.35
N ALA A 103 -6.87 -15.15 20.62
CA ALA A 103 -6.13 -15.88 19.59
C ALA A 103 -5.88 -17.33 20.03
N TYR A 104 -5.80 -18.25 19.07
CA TYR A 104 -5.47 -19.66 19.32
C TYR A 104 -4.07 -20.02 18.80
N GLY A 105 -3.30 -19.03 18.38
CA GLY A 105 -1.96 -19.20 17.84
C GLY A 105 -1.22 -17.86 17.77
N ASN A 106 -0.05 -17.87 17.14
CA ASN A 106 0.78 -16.68 16.95
C ASN A 106 0.41 -15.97 15.63
N TYR A 107 -0.85 -15.51 15.57
CA TYR A 107 -1.42 -14.69 14.50
C TYR A 107 -2.29 -13.60 15.11
N GLU A 108 -2.65 -12.59 14.33
CA GLU A 108 -3.45 -11.44 14.76
C GLU A 108 -4.71 -11.89 15.54
N PRO A 109 -4.83 -11.53 16.82
CA PRO A 109 -6.02 -11.82 17.61
C PRO A 109 -7.29 -11.26 16.97
N SER A 110 -8.39 -11.99 17.07
CA SER A 110 -9.69 -11.59 16.54
C SER A 110 -10.55 -11.01 17.65
N TYR A 111 -11.41 -10.05 17.31
CA TYR A 111 -12.37 -9.44 18.25
C TYR A 111 -13.18 -10.52 18.97
N TYR A 112 -13.31 -10.37 20.28
CA TYR A 112 -14.08 -11.24 21.16
C TYR A 112 -15.28 -10.45 21.68
N ASP A 113 -16.46 -10.79 21.16
CA ASP A 113 -17.72 -10.04 21.33
C ASP A 113 -18.49 -10.36 22.60
N HIS A 114 -18.02 -11.32 23.40
CA HIS A 114 -18.66 -11.70 24.66
C HIS A 114 -18.18 -10.88 25.86
N VAL A 115 -17.11 -10.09 25.74
CA VAL A 115 -16.67 -9.22 26.84
C VAL A 115 -17.65 -8.07 27.00
N THR A 116 -18.12 -7.82 28.22
CA THR A 116 -19.00 -6.70 28.54
C THR A 116 -18.28 -5.72 29.46
N TRP A 117 -18.32 -4.43 29.14
CA TRP A 117 -17.65 -3.40 29.93
C TRP A 117 -18.42 -2.07 29.92
N ASP A 118 -18.24 -1.32 30.99
CA ASP A 118 -18.65 0.08 31.13
C ASP A 118 -17.41 0.97 31.12
N VAL A 119 -17.39 1.98 30.25
CA VAL A 119 -16.29 2.94 30.19
C VAL A 119 -16.35 3.87 31.40
N LEU A 120 -15.22 4.05 32.06
CA LEU A 120 -15.08 4.88 33.26
C LEU A 120 -14.47 6.25 32.94
N PRO A 121 -14.67 7.26 33.81
CA PRO A 121 -13.99 8.55 33.72
C PRO A 121 -12.47 8.39 33.63
N GLY A 122 -11.82 9.31 32.92
CA GLY A 122 -10.37 9.25 32.65
C GLY A 122 -10.00 8.47 31.38
N THR A 123 -10.98 7.95 30.64
CA THR A 123 -10.76 7.44 29.28
C THR A 123 -10.65 8.59 28.27
N GLY A 124 -9.67 8.52 27.37
CA GLY A 124 -9.44 9.53 26.34
C GLY A 124 -7.97 9.73 26.02
N VAL A 125 -7.65 10.80 25.32
CA VAL A 125 -6.26 11.18 24.98
C VAL A 125 -5.88 12.43 25.76
N PHE A 126 -4.86 12.32 26.62
CA PHE A 126 -4.38 13.37 27.51
C PHE A 126 -2.86 13.38 27.57
N ASN A 127 -2.24 14.57 27.56
CA ASN A 127 -0.80 14.75 27.77
C ASN A 127 0.11 13.84 26.92
N GLY A 128 -0.26 13.58 25.66
CA GLY A 128 0.52 12.72 24.76
C GLY A 128 0.36 11.21 25.01
N SER A 129 -0.60 10.80 25.84
CA SER A 129 -0.94 9.40 26.09
C SER A 129 -2.43 9.13 25.86
N MET A 130 -2.74 7.93 25.39
CA MET A 130 -4.10 7.38 25.39
C MET A 130 -4.33 6.58 26.65
N TYR A 131 -5.50 6.79 27.25
CA TYR A 131 -5.96 6.18 28.48
C TYR A 131 -7.29 5.48 28.24
N PHE A 132 -7.41 4.24 28.71
CA PHE A 132 -8.66 3.51 28.73
C PHE A 132 -8.90 2.94 30.10
N SER A 133 -9.93 3.42 30.79
CA SER A 133 -10.39 2.93 32.08
C SER A 133 -11.77 2.30 31.92
N ALA A 134 -11.96 1.09 32.41
CA ALA A 134 -13.24 0.39 32.31
C ALA A 134 -13.51 -0.52 33.49
N ARG A 135 -14.80 -0.68 33.80
CA ARG A 135 -15.34 -1.77 34.62
C ARG A 135 -15.77 -2.87 33.67
N CYS A 136 -15.11 -4.02 33.71
CA CYS A 136 -15.55 -5.19 32.98
C CYS A 136 -16.48 -6.03 33.85
N THR A 137 -17.67 -6.33 33.35
CA THR A 137 -18.75 -6.99 34.09
C THR A 137 -18.99 -8.44 33.66
N ALA A 138 -18.48 -8.84 32.49
CA ALA A 138 -18.60 -10.22 32.02
C ALA A 138 -17.40 -10.64 31.16
N HIS A 139 -17.01 -11.91 31.28
CA HIS A 139 -16.01 -12.58 30.43
C HIS A 139 -14.58 -11.98 30.45
N CYS A 140 -14.22 -11.19 31.47
CA CYS A 140 -12.83 -10.75 31.70
C CYS A 140 -12.01 -11.65 32.62
N ARG A 141 -12.68 -12.53 33.40
CA ARG A 141 -12.00 -13.50 34.27
C ARG A 141 -11.95 -14.91 33.69
N ASN A 142 -12.82 -15.22 32.71
CA ASN A 142 -12.89 -16.53 32.07
C ASN A 142 -13.34 -16.38 30.61
N TRP A 143 -12.62 -17.03 29.69
CA TRP A 143 -12.87 -17.00 28.25
C TRP A 143 -12.40 -18.31 27.60
N PRO A 144 -12.75 -18.58 26.33
CA PRO A 144 -12.23 -19.74 25.62
C PRO A 144 -10.69 -19.76 25.56
N GLY A 145 -10.07 -20.70 26.28
CA GLY A 145 -8.62 -20.92 26.28
C GLY A 145 -7.85 -20.33 27.46
N GLY A 146 -8.49 -19.63 28.39
CA GLY A 146 -7.81 -19.05 29.56
C GLY A 146 -8.74 -18.47 30.61
N TYR A 147 -8.15 -18.19 31.77
CA TYR A 147 -8.82 -17.54 32.90
C TYR A 147 -7.83 -16.72 33.71
N VAL A 148 -8.37 -15.87 34.59
CA VAL A 148 -7.64 -15.13 35.61
C VAL A 148 -7.90 -15.79 36.96
N ASP A 149 -6.83 -16.24 37.63
CA ASP A 149 -6.88 -16.68 39.02
C ASP A 149 -6.66 -15.50 39.95
N VAL A 150 -7.75 -14.95 40.49
CA VAL A 150 -7.71 -13.81 41.41
C VAL A 150 -7.07 -14.15 42.77
N SER A 151 -6.79 -15.43 43.04
CA SER A 151 -6.09 -15.87 44.26
C SER A 151 -4.57 -15.99 44.07
N SER A 152 -4.07 -15.90 42.83
CA SER A 152 -2.66 -16.10 42.51
C SER A 152 -1.81 -14.88 42.81
N GLU A 153 -0.63 -15.09 43.39
CA GLU A 153 0.39 -14.04 43.56
C GLU A 153 1.24 -13.83 42.30
N THR A 154 1.15 -14.76 41.34
CA THR A 154 1.97 -14.77 40.13
C THR A 154 1.10 -15.01 38.89
N GLN A 155 -0.07 -14.37 38.82
CA GLN A 155 -0.98 -14.49 37.68
C GLN A 155 -0.26 -14.07 36.41
N LYS A 156 -0.29 -14.95 35.40
CA LYS A 156 0.42 -14.76 34.14
C LYS A 156 -0.24 -13.68 33.30
N ALA A 157 0.59 -12.78 32.77
CA ALA A 157 0.18 -11.77 31.81
C ALA A 157 1.30 -11.49 30.80
N ILE A 158 0.93 -10.90 29.68
CA ILE A 158 1.82 -10.43 28.62
C ILE A 158 1.46 -9.01 28.24
N TYR A 159 2.39 -8.27 27.66
CA TYR A 159 2.10 -6.99 27.03
C TYR A 159 2.64 -6.98 25.60
N ALA A 160 2.04 -6.15 24.76
CA ALA A 160 2.54 -5.89 23.42
C ALA A 160 2.21 -4.46 22.98
N VAL A 161 3.11 -3.85 22.22
CA VAL A 161 2.94 -2.50 21.68
C VAL A 161 3.19 -2.51 20.18
N GLY A 162 2.32 -1.82 19.45
CA GLY A 162 2.45 -1.61 18.02
C GLY A 162 3.65 -0.74 17.65
N PRO A 163 4.03 -0.72 16.35
CA PRO A 163 5.13 0.10 15.88
C PRO A 163 4.80 1.59 16.02
N LYS A 164 5.84 2.42 15.98
CA LYS A 164 5.67 3.88 16.03
C LYS A 164 4.84 4.41 14.84
N GLY A 165 4.07 5.47 15.10
CA GLY A 165 3.28 6.21 14.14
C GLY A 165 1.78 6.27 14.47
N GLY A 166 1.04 7.01 13.65
CA GLY A 166 -0.41 7.14 13.80
C GLY A 166 -1.20 5.95 13.26
N PHE A 167 -2.24 5.58 14.00
CA PHE A 167 -3.31 4.66 13.60
C PHE A 167 -4.59 5.15 14.27
N PHE A 168 -5.67 5.25 13.49
CA PHE A 168 -6.92 5.91 13.86
C PHE A 168 -8.07 5.07 13.29
N SER A 169 -8.92 4.54 14.16
CA SER A 169 -10.09 3.76 13.76
C SER A 169 -11.07 3.64 14.91
N SER A 170 -12.36 3.85 14.65
CA SER A 170 -13.44 3.63 15.63
C SER A 170 -14.00 2.21 15.53
N LYS A 171 -13.52 1.41 14.56
CA LYS A 171 -13.95 0.01 14.40
C LYS A 171 -13.23 -0.88 15.40
N ILE A 172 -14.00 -1.61 16.19
CA ILE A 172 -13.49 -2.48 17.26
C ILE A 172 -12.70 -3.69 16.74
N ASP A 173 -12.91 -4.11 15.51
CA ASP A 173 -12.29 -5.27 14.87
C ASP A 173 -11.18 -4.89 13.88
N SER A 174 -10.68 -3.65 13.96
CA SER A 174 -9.70 -3.14 13.01
C SER A 174 -8.44 -4.00 12.94
N SER A 175 -7.97 -4.26 11.73
CA SER A 175 -6.71 -4.98 11.57
C SER A 175 -5.51 -4.09 11.92
N VAL A 176 -4.56 -4.64 12.66
CA VAL A 176 -3.39 -3.94 13.20
C VAL A 176 -2.08 -4.50 12.63
N LYS A 177 -0.98 -3.77 12.81
CA LYS A 177 0.37 -4.25 12.48
C LYS A 177 0.93 -5.15 13.56
N PHE A 178 1.92 -5.96 13.19
CA PHE A 178 2.74 -6.76 14.10
C PHE A 178 3.33 -5.88 15.22
N HIS A 179 3.39 -6.40 16.46
CA HIS A 179 4.01 -5.68 17.59
C HIS A 179 5.51 -5.44 17.37
N GLU A 180 5.99 -4.29 17.82
CA GLU A 180 7.42 -3.94 17.85
C GLU A 180 8.04 -4.38 19.18
N GLU A 181 7.31 -4.14 20.27
CA GLU A 181 7.68 -4.49 21.65
C GLU A 181 6.70 -5.48 22.23
N PHE A 182 7.20 -6.44 23.01
CA PHE A 182 6.37 -7.39 23.73
C PHE A 182 7.14 -8.01 24.90
N GLY A 183 6.42 -8.55 25.87
CA GLY A 183 7.06 -9.20 27.01
C GLY A 183 6.06 -9.90 27.92
N ARG A 184 6.59 -10.60 28.91
CA ARG A 184 5.82 -11.35 29.91
C ARG A 184 6.03 -10.75 31.30
N PHE A 185 4.96 -10.70 32.08
CA PHE A 185 5.00 -10.23 33.46
C PHE A 185 4.00 -11.02 34.33
N THR A 186 4.13 -10.89 35.64
CA THR A 186 3.17 -11.46 36.58
C THR A 186 2.45 -10.38 37.36
N ILE A 187 1.23 -10.68 37.78
CA ILE A 187 0.38 -9.82 38.60
C ILE A 187 0.10 -10.53 39.92
N ASN A 188 0.29 -9.84 41.04
CA ASN A 188 -0.09 -10.32 42.35
C ASN A 188 -1.57 -9.98 42.60
N MET A 189 -2.45 -10.92 42.29
CA MET A 189 -3.89 -10.71 42.36
C MET A 189 -4.40 -10.56 43.80
N LYS A 190 -3.69 -11.09 44.81
CA LYS A 190 -4.07 -10.88 46.21
C LYS A 190 -4.02 -9.42 46.62
N ARG A 191 -3.09 -8.64 46.04
CA ARG A 191 -3.03 -7.19 46.23
C ARG A 191 -4.15 -6.47 45.49
N THR A 192 -4.74 -7.07 44.46
CA THR A 192 -5.75 -6.41 43.63
C THR A 192 -7.13 -6.37 44.28
N ILE A 193 -7.31 -6.96 45.46
CA ILE A 193 -8.60 -6.98 46.16
C ILE A 193 -8.76 -5.67 46.93
N GLY A 194 -9.79 -4.89 46.61
CA GLY A 194 -10.03 -3.59 47.26
C GLY A 194 -11.32 -2.91 46.82
N PRO A 195 -11.40 -1.57 46.92
CA PRO A 195 -12.53 -0.79 46.42
C PRO A 195 -12.76 -1.01 44.91
N GLY A 196 -14.02 -0.95 44.48
CA GLY A 196 -14.40 -1.08 43.07
C GLY A 196 -14.16 0.16 42.24
N ASP A 197 -12.90 0.63 42.21
CA ASP A 197 -12.48 1.84 41.52
C ASP A 197 -11.49 1.53 40.39
N ALA A 198 -11.43 2.42 39.40
CA ALA A 198 -10.46 2.33 38.31
C ALA A 198 -9.03 2.49 38.86
N PRO A 199 -8.08 1.59 38.51
CA PRO A 199 -6.68 1.73 38.87
C PRO A 199 -6.09 3.08 38.45
N ALA A 200 -5.44 3.77 39.39
CA ALA A 200 -4.85 5.07 39.11
C ALA A 200 -3.50 4.91 38.37
N LEU A 201 -3.53 5.08 37.04
CA LEU A 201 -2.30 5.15 36.22
C LEU A 201 -1.94 6.61 35.94
N LYS A 202 -1.05 7.18 36.74
CA LYS A 202 -0.44 8.50 36.48
C LYS A 202 0.83 8.38 35.64
N ASP A 203 1.37 9.52 35.20
CA ASP A 203 2.60 9.58 34.40
C ASP A 203 3.84 9.07 35.18
N ASP A 204 3.81 9.19 36.51
CA ASP A 204 4.83 8.71 37.46
C ASP A 204 4.53 7.31 38.01
N ALA A 205 3.61 6.57 37.39
CA ALA A 205 3.30 5.20 37.78
C ALA A 205 4.57 4.32 37.76
N VAL A 206 4.68 3.44 38.74
CA VAL A 206 5.77 2.46 38.89
C VAL A 206 5.19 1.06 39.04
N ASN A 207 6.04 0.04 38.85
CA ASN A 207 5.64 -1.34 39.10
C ASN A 207 5.33 -1.53 40.59
N GLU A 208 4.10 -1.91 40.91
CA GLU A 208 3.66 -2.26 42.25
C GLU A 208 2.76 -3.49 42.18
N GLY A 209 3.07 -4.55 42.92
CA GLY A 209 2.32 -5.81 42.83
C GLY A 209 2.48 -6.54 41.49
N THR A 210 3.47 -6.16 40.68
CA THR A 210 3.78 -6.83 39.40
C THR A 210 5.28 -7.08 39.25
N ALA A 211 5.65 -8.09 38.46
CA ALA A 211 7.04 -8.41 38.17
C ALA A 211 7.26 -8.70 36.68
N GLN A 212 8.20 -8.00 36.07
CA GLN A 212 8.64 -8.25 34.69
C GLN A 212 9.42 -9.57 34.62
N ILE A 213 9.04 -10.47 33.71
CA ILE A 213 9.78 -11.71 33.42
C ILE A 213 10.77 -11.48 32.28
N ASP A 214 10.28 -10.99 31.14
CA ASP A 214 11.10 -10.66 29.98
C ASP A 214 10.48 -9.55 29.13
N ALA A 215 11.32 -8.88 28.37
CA ALA A 215 10.95 -7.82 27.45
C ALA A 215 11.80 -7.94 26.18
N TYR A 216 11.15 -7.77 25.04
CA TYR A 216 11.75 -7.80 23.71
C TYR A 216 11.31 -6.55 22.95
N ASP A 217 12.24 -5.93 22.25
CA ASP A 217 12.02 -4.76 21.39
C ASP A 217 12.62 -5.00 19.99
N GLY A 218 12.23 -4.18 19.02
CA GLY A 218 12.76 -4.17 17.67
C GLY A 218 12.19 -5.26 16.78
N LYS A 219 11.05 -5.87 17.16
CA LYS A 219 10.42 -6.90 16.36
C LYS A 219 9.82 -6.31 15.09
N ARG A 220 10.03 -6.99 13.96
CA ARG A 220 9.57 -6.55 12.64
C ARG A 220 8.93 -7.70 11.88
N ASP A 221 7.95 -7.38 11.03
CA ASP A 221 7.37 -8.32 10.08
C ASP A 221 8.30 -8.52 8.87
N LEU A 222 9.37 -9.30 9.09
CA LEU A 222 10.36 -9.59 8.07
C LEU A 222 9.76 -10.32 6.86
N LYS A 223 8.72 -11.16 7.05
CA LYS A 223 8.10 -11.91 5.95
C LYS A 223 7.43 -10.94 4.98
N SER A 224 6.64 -9.99 5.50
CA SER A 224 6.02 -8.95 4.68
C SER A 224 7.06 -8.04 4.00
N ILE A 225 8.12 -7.66 4.71
CA ILE A 225 9.20 -6.84 4.15
C ILE A 225 9.90 -7.55 2.98
N PHE A 226 10.33 -8.80 3.17
CA PHE A 226 11.00 -9.56 2.11
C PHE A 226 10.06 -9.90 0.95
N HIS A 227 8.78 -10.18 1.21
CA HIS A 227 7.77 -10.30 0.15
C HIS A 227 7.75 -9.04 -0.73
N ALA A 228 7.62 -7.85 -0.11
CA ALA A 228 7.58 -6.60 -0.86
C ALA A 228 8.87 -6.34 -1.65
N LEU A 229 10.05 -6.52 -1.03
CA LEU A 229 11.34 -6.33 -1.69
C LEU A 229 11.50 -7.24 -2.91
N MET A 230 11.18 -8.53 -2.77
CA MET A 230 11.32 -9.49 -3.86
C MET A 230 10.30 -9.26 -4.97
N MET A 231 9.04 -8.97 -4.63
CA MET A 231 7.98 -8.76 -5.62
C MET A 231 8.16 -7.44 -6.38
N VAL A 232 8.47 -6.34 -5.68
CA VAL A 232 8.74 -5.04 -6.34
C VAL A 232 10.04 -5.12 -7.15
N GLY A 233 11.10 -5.70 -6.57
CA GLY A 233 12.37 -5.88 -7.25
C GLY A 233 12.24 -6.72 -8.52
N ALA A 234 11.45 -7.80 -8.50
CA ALA A 234 11.24 -8.64 -9.67
C ALA A 234 10.32 -7.97 -10.72
N LEU A 235 9.12 -7.55 -10.32
CA LEU A 235 8.06 -7.13 -11.26
C LEU A 235 8.25 -5.69 -11.75
N VAL A 236 8.68 -4.77 -10.89
CA VAL A 236 8.78 -3.34 -11.21
C VAL A 236 10.17 -2.96 -11.71
N PHE A 237 11.21 -3.70 -11.30
CA PHE A 237 12.59 -3.40 -11.69
C PHE A 237 13.18 -4.41 -12.68
N LEU A 238 13.40 -5.67 -12.28
CA LEU A 238 14.10 -6.66 -13.12
C LEU A 238 13.37 -6.97 -14.43
N MET A 239 12.05 -7.13 -14.40
CA MET A 239 11.28 -7.42 -15.62
C MET A 239 11.42 -6.32 -16.68
N PRO A 240 11.23 -5.02 -16.37
CA PRO A 240 11.53 -3.93 -17.29
C PRO A 240 13.00 -3.87 -17.75
N VAL A 241 13.97 -4.11 -16.86
CA VAL A 241 15.40 -4.19 -17.25
C VAL A 241 15.62 -5.26 -18.33
N GLY A 242 14.95 -6.42 -18.21
CA GLY A 242 14.98 -7.45 -19.23
C GLY A 242 14.49 -6.98 -20.61
N VAL A 243 13.48 -6.10 -20.65
CA VAL A 243 13.00 -5.49 -21.92
C VAL A 243 14.05 -4.54 -22.49
N VAL A 244 14.71 -3.76 -21.64
CA VAL A 244 15.78 -2.83 -22.05
C VAL A 244 16.98 -3.57 -22.65
N LEU A 245 17.37 -4.72 -22.08
CA LEU A 245 18.47 -5.56 -22.61
C LEU A 245 18.26 -6.00 -24.06
N LEU A 246 17.01 -6.29 -24.45
CA LEU A 246 16.68 -6.60 -25.84
C LEU A 246 16.75 -5.33 -26.71
N ARG A 247 16.18 -4.22 -26.24
CA ARG A 247 16.12 -2.97 -27.05
C ARG A 247 17.47 -2.30 -27.29
N LEU A 248 18.45 -2.48 -26.41
CA LEU A 248 19.75 -1.82 -26.51
C LEU A 248 20.83 -2.64 -27.23
N GLY A 249 20.64 -3.95 -27.42
CA GLY A 249 21.66 -4.76 -28.10
C GLY A 249 21.30 -6.20 -28.42
N ASP A 250 20.01 -6.53 -28.59
CA ASP A 250 19.51 -7.85 -28.99
C ASP A 250 20.09 -9.01 -28.13
N LYS A 251 20.36 -8.72 -26.85
CA LYS A 251 21.04 -9.63 -25.92
C LYS A 251 20.08 -10.70 -25.37
N VAL A 252 19.59 -11.59 -26.24
CA VAL A 252 18.58 -12.61 -25.91
C VAL A 252 19.00 -13.51 -24.74
N ARG A 253 20.29 -13.91 -24.66
CA ARG A 253 20.82 -14.72 -23.55
C ARG A 253 20.68 -14.01 -22.20
N TRP A 254 21.04 -12.73 -22.15
CA TRP A 254 20.97 -11.92 -20.93
C TRP A 254 19.52 -11.58 -20.55
N HIS A 255 18.65 -11.38 -21.54
CA HIS A 255 17.21 -11.29 -21.30
C HIS A 255 16.68 -12.56 -20.63
N GLY A 256 16.96 -13.74 -21.18
CA GLY A 256 16.53 -15.02 -20.62
C GLY A 256 17.03 -15.23 -19.18
N LEU A 257 18.32 -14.96 -18.92
CA LEU A 257 18.89 -15.06 -17.57
C LEU A 257 18.20 -14.11 -16.59
N ASN A 258 18.02 -12.84 -16.97
CA ASN A 258 17.32 -11.85 -16.15
C ASN A 258 15.88 -12.27 -15.85
N GLN A 259 15.13 -12.77 -16.85
CA GLN A 259 13.76 -13.27 -16.64
C GLN A 259 13.73 -14.51 -15.73
N GLY A 260 14.72 -15.39 -15.83
CA GLY A 260 14.86 -16.53 -14.92
C GLY A 260 15.10 -16.11 -13.48
N VAL A 261 16.00 -15.14 -13.24
CA VAL A 261 16.24 -14.57 -11.91
C VAL A 261 14.99 -13.87 -11.39
N ALA A 262 14.32 -13.06 -12.21
CA ALA A 262 13.08 -12.39 -11.83
C ALA A 262 11.99 -13.39 -11.44
N LEU A 263 11.81 -14.49 -12.19
CA LEU A 263 10.85 -15.54 -11.87
C LEU A 263 11.18 -16.22 -10.54
N LEU A 264 12.46 -16.51 -10.27
CA LEU A 264 12.89 -17.09 -9.00
C LEU A 264 12.51 -16.19 -7.82
N LEU A 265 12.76 -14.88 -7.94
CA LEU A 265 12.36 -13.90 -6.92
C LEU A 265 10.84 -13.80 -6.76
N VAL A 266 10.07 -13.90 -7.86
CA VAL A 266 8.60 -13.96 -7.81
C VAL A 266 8.13 -15.20 -7.03
N ILE A 267 8.76 -16.36 -7.22
CA ILE A 267 8.40 -17.59 -6.50
C ILE A 267 8.66 -17.43 -4.99
N ILE A 268 9.86 -16.96 -4.62
CA ILE A 268 10.23 -16.74 -3.21
C ILE A 268 9.31 -15.68 -2.59
N GLY A 269 9.10 -14.56 -3.30
CA GLY A 269 8.18 -13.51 -2.88
C GLY A 269 6.75 -14.03 -2.69
N PHE A 270 6.25 -14.84 -3.63
CA PHE A 270 4.92 -15.46 -3.54
C PHE A 270 4.78 -16.34 -2.29
N VAL A 271 5.75 -17.24 -2.04
CA VAL A 271 5.74 -18.09 -0.84
C VAL A 271 5.72 -17.25 0.44
N LEU A 272 6.57 -16.22 0.53
CA LEU A 272 6.57 -15.30 1.67
C LEU A 272 5.23 -14.57 1.83
N GLY A 273 4.58 -14.19 0.72
CA GLY A 273 3.26 -13.58 0.67
C GLY A 273 2.15 -14.49 1.21
N VAL A 274 2.20 -15.77 0.85
CA VAL A 274 1.29 -16.80 1.38
C VAL A 274 1.52 -17.01 2.87
N LEU A 275 2.79 -17.17 3.30
CA LEU A 275 3.13 -17.39 4.71
C LEU A 275 2.72 -16.20 5.60
N THR A 276 2.97 -14.97 5.16
CA THR A 276 2.53 -13.78 5.91
C THR A 276 1.01 -13.63 5.92
N SER A 277 0.28 -14.23 4.96
CA SER A 277 -1.18 -14.13 4.91
C SER A 277 -1.85 -14.83 6.09
N PHE A 278 -1.22 -15.85 6.67
CA PHE A 278 -1.72 -16.55 7.84
C PHE A 278 -1.50 -15.81 9.16
N TRP A 279 -0.74 -14.71 9.16
CA TRP A 279 -0.50 -13.90 10.35
C TRP A 279 -1.56 -12.85 10.63
N TYR A 280 -2.39 -12.49 9.66
CA TYR A 280 -3.37 -11.42 9.80
C TYR A 280 -4.79 -11.87 9.43
N ASN A 281 -5.77 -11.34 10.15
CA ASN A 281 -7.19 -11.57 9.87
C ASN A 281 -7.59 -10.97 8.52
N ARG A 282 -7.00 -9.82 8.15
CA ARG A 282 -7.22 -9.19 6.84
C ARG A 282 -6.71 -9.99 5.63
N SER A 283 -5.84 -10.98 5.85
CA SER A 283 -5.18 -11.72 4.76
C SER A 283 -5.45 -13.21 4.72
N ARG A 284 -5.84 -13.84 5.83
CA ARG A 284 -5.99 -15.30 5.92
C ARG A 284 -7.01 -15.91 4.94
N GLY A 285 -7.98 -15.12 4.50
CA GLY A 285 -9.03 -15.55 3.56
C GLY A 285 -8.64 -15.48 2.08
N PHE A 286 -7.49 -14.88 1.72
CA PHE A 286 -7.08 -14.67 0.32
C PHE A 286 -8.10 -13.92 -0.57
N THR A 287 -8.98 -13.12 0.04
CA THR A 287 -10.07 -12.41 -0.66
C THR A 287 -9.75 -10.96 -1.00
N SER A 288 -8.61 -10.42 -0.55
CA SER A 288 -8.26 -9.03 -0.84
C SER A 288 -7.89 -8.83 -2.31
N ALA A 289 -8.16 -7.63 -2.85
CA ALA A 289 -7.79 -7.28 -4.22
C ALA A 289 -6.30 -7.50 -4.50
N HIS A 290 -5.42 -7.18 -3.53
CA HIS A 290 -3.98 -7.41 -3.65
C HIS A 290 -3.62 -8.89 -3.84
N GLN A 291 -4.28 -9.78 -3.08
CA GLN A 291 -4.04 -11.22 -3.14
C GLN A 291 -4.58 -11.82 -4.44
N ILE A 292 -5.81 -11.47 -4.83
CA ILE A 292 -6.44 -11.98 -6.05
C ILE A 292 -5.63 -11.57 -7.28
N ILE A 293 -5.32 -10.27 -7.42
CA ILE A 293 -4.51 -9.76 -8.54
C ILE A 293 -3.09 -10.37 -8.47
N GLY A 294 -2.50 -10.47 -7.29
CA GLY A 294 -1.19 -11.08 -7.08
C GLY A 294 -1.12 -12.52 -7.57
N LEU A 295 -2.11 -13.35 -7.25
CA LEU A 295 -2.20 -14.74 -7.69
C LEU A 295 -2.31 -14.84 -9.22
N ILE A 296 -3.15 -14.00 -9.84
CA ILE A 296 -3.28 -13.93 -11.30
C ILE A 296 -1.94 -13.55 -11.95
N VAL A 297 -1.26 -12.52 -11.43
CA VAL A 297 0.05 -12.07 -11.94
C VAL A 297 1.11 -13.15 -11.80
N VAL A 298 1.15 -13.88 -10.68
CA VAL A 298 2.07 -15.02 -10.50
C VAL A 298 1.81 -16.11 -11.55
N GLY A 299 0.54 -16.48 -11.77
CA GLY A 299 0.17 -17.42 -12.83
C GLY A 299 0.59 -16.95 -14.23
N PHE A 300 0.40 -15.67 -14.52
CA PHE A 300 0.87 -15.06 -15.77
C PHE A 300 2.39 -15.07 -15.89
N CYS A 301 3.15 -14.90 -14.81
CA CYS A 301 4.62 -14.98 -14.84
C CYS A 301 5.11 -16.37 -15.27
N PHE A 302 4.49 -17.45 -14.76
CA PHE A 302 4.79 -18.80 -15.22
C PHE A 302 4.45 -18.99 -16.69
N GLY A 303 3.27 -18.55 -17.12
CA GLY A 303 2.87 -18.58 -18.54
C GLY A 303 3.83 -17.80 -19.44
N GLN A 304 4.23 -16.60 -19.02
CA GLN A 304 5.16 -15.73 -19.74
C GLN A 304 6.53 -16.39 -19.92
N PHE A 305 7.05 -17.03 -18.88
CA PHE A 305 8.32 -17.74 -18.93
C PHE A 305 8.24 -18.96 -19.85
N ALA A 306 7.17 -19.77 -19.74
CA ALA A 306 6.95 -20.92 -20.60
C ALA A 306 6.82 -20.52 -22.08
N LEU A 307 6.01 -19.50 -22.39
CA LEU A 307 5.86 -18.96 -23.75
C LEU A 307 7.19 -18.44 -24.29
N GLY A 308 7.97 -17.72 -23.48
CA GLY A 308 9.29 -17.21 -23.86
C GLY A 308 10.27 -18.34 -24.19
N PHE A 309 10.30 -19.38 -23.35
CA PHE A 309 11.15 -20.56 -23.55
C PHE A 309 10.76 -21.34 -24.81
N LEU A 310 9.46 -21.63 -25.00
CA LEU A 310 8.95 -22.37 -26.16
C LEU A 310 9.18 -21.61 -27.47
N HIS A 311 8.89 -20.30 -27.50
CA HIS A 311 9.16 -19.45 -28.67
C HIS A 311 10.66 -19.43 -29.01
N HIS A 312 11.53 -19.26 -27.99
CA HIS A 312 12.96 -19.22 -28.22
C HIS A 312 13.54 -20.56 -28.68
N SER A 313 13.06 -21.67 -28.12
CA SER A 313 13.45 -23.03 -28.51
C SER A 313 13.06 -23.32 -29.96
N HIS A 314 11.84 -22.94 -30.37
CA HIS A 314 11.40 -23.06 -31.75
C HIS A 314 12.24 -22.20 -32.70
N PHE A 315 12.42 -20.91 -32.39
CA PHE A 315 13.20 -19.99 -33.20
C PHE A 315 14.65 -20.48 -33.40
N LYS A 316 15.27 -21.08 -32.38
CA LYS A 316 16.61 -21.68 -32.49
C LYS A 316 16.67 -22.89 -33.43
N LYS A 317 15.59 -23.65 -33.55
CA LYS A 317 15.53 -24.85 -34.39
C LYS A 317 15.18 -24.53 -35.83
N THR A 318 14.22 -23.63 -36.06
CA THR A 318 13.66 -23.39 -37.40
C THR A 318 14.09 -22.07 -38.03
N GLY A 319 14.63 -21.11 -37.26
CA GLY A 319 14.89 -19.74 -37.72
C GLY A 319 13.61 -18.90 -37.91
N GLU A 320 12.44 -19.49 -37.73
CA GLU A 320 11.15 -18.85 -37.97
C GLU A 320 10.48 -18.39 -36.67
N THR A 321 9.72 -17.30 -36.76
CA THR A 321 8.93 -16.80 -35.63
C THR A 321 7.67 -17.64 -35.43
N THR A 322 7.08 -17.57 -34.24
CA THR A 322 5.83 -18.30 -33.91
C THR A 322 4.72 -17.34 -33.50
N THR A 323 3.48 -17.81 -33.56
CA THR A 323 2.29 -17.10 -33.03
C THR A 323 2.39 -16.83 -31.52
N MET A 324 3.30 -17.50 -30.79
CA MET A 324 3.57 -17.27 -29.37
C MET A 324 4.27 -15.92 -29.11
N LYS A 325 5.01 -15.37 -30.09
CA LYS A 325 5.74 -14.10 -29.93
C LYS A 325 4.82 -12.93 -29.57
N PRO A 326 3.76 -12.60 -30.34
CA PRO A 326 2.86 -11.50 -29.98
C PRO A 326 2.16 -11.74 -28.64
N ILE A 327 1.80 -12.99 -28.32
CA ILE A 327 1.18 -13.35 -27.03
C ILE A 327 2.15 -13.07 -25.88
N HIS A 328 3.41 -13.52 -25.98
CA HIS A 328 4.46 -13.25 -24.99
C HIS A 328 4.72 -11.74 -24.82
N VAL A 329 4.71 -10.97 -25.90
CA VAL A 329 4.91 -9.51 -25.82
C VAL A 329 3.75 -8.83 -25.08
N TRP A 330 2.51 -9.16 -25.39
CA TRP A 330 1.34 -8.55 -24.74
C TRP A 330 1.15 -9.02 -23.30
N LEU A 331 1.32 -10.31 -23.03
CA LEU A 331 1.25 -10.86 -21.68
C LEU A 331 2.30 -10.20 -20.78
N GLY A 332 3.53 -10.02 -21.27
CA GLY A 332 4.57 -9.29 -20.53
C GLY A 332 4.18 -7.85 -20.17
N ARG A 333 3.47 -7.13 -21.07
CA ARG A 333 2.97 -5.78 -20.77
C ARG A 333 1.88 -5.80 -19.71
N ILE A 334 0.96 -6.77 -19.78
CA ILE A 334 -0.10 -6.97 -18.79
C ILE A 334 0.51 -7.27 -17.41
N ILE A 335 1.50 -8.15 -17.34
CA ILE A 335 2.21 -8.50 -16.09
C ILE A 335 2.85 -7.25 -15.46
N ILE A 336 3.58 -6.44 -16.24
CA ILE A 336 4.22 -5.24 -15.70
C ILE A 336 3.18 -4.24 -15.21
N GLY A 337 2.11 -4.01 -15.97
CA GLY A 337 1.03 -3.10 -15.58
C GLY A 337 0.29 -3.54 -14.33
N LEU A 338 -0.23 -4.78 -14.33
CA LEU A 338 -0.96 -5.34 -13.20
C LEU A 338 -0.06 -5.55 -11.98
N GLY A 339 1.17 -6.02 -12.16
CA GLY A 339 2.14 -6.21 -11.08
C GLY A 339 2.50 -4.89 -10.40
N THR A 340 2.69 -3.82 -11.17
CA THR A 340 2.96 -2.48 -10.63
C THR A 340 1.75 -1.94 -9.87
N PHE A 341 0.55 -2.04 -10.45
CA PHE A 341 -0.69 -1.66 -9.76
C PHE A 341 -0.89 -2.46 -8.47
N ASN A 342 -0.62 -3.76 -8.52
CA ASN A 342 -0.73 -4.65 -7.37
C ASN A 342 0.26 -4.29 -6.25
N ALA A 343 1.44 -3.76 -6.58
CA ALA A 343 2.40 -3.31 -5.58
C ALA A 343 1.88 -2.10 -4.76
N PHE A 344 1.16 -1.16 -5.38
CA PHE A 344 0.48 -0.06 -4.67
C PHE A 344 -0.63 -0.56 -3.74
N LEU A 345 -1.40 -1.55 -4.21
CA LEU A 345 -2.40 -2.23 -3.37
C LEU A 345 -1.72 -2.95 -2.20
N GLY A 346 -0.57 -3.59 -2.44
CA GLY A 346 0.21 -4.31 -1.43
C GLY A 346 0.68 -3.45 -0.27
N PHE A 347 1.27 -2.28 -0.53
CA PHE A 347 1.66 -1.36 0.55
C PHE A 347 0.47 -0.81 1.33
N SER A 348 -0.66 -0.59 0.65
CA SER A 348 -1.90 -0.17 1.30
C SER A 348 -2.48 -1.29 2.17
N PHE A 349 -2.44 -2.53 1.68
CA PHE A 349 -2.87 -3.74 2.38
C PHE A 349 -1.98 -4.09 3.58
N ALA A 350 -0.69 -3.77 3.51
CA ALA A 350 0.26 -3.87 4.61
C ALA A 350 0.17 -2.71 5.62
N LEU A 351 -0.83 -1.82 5.49
CA LEU A 351 -1.02 -0.63 6.32
C LEU A 351 0.19 0.33 6.29
N ASN A 352 0.93 0.33 5.18
CA ASN A 352 2.20 1.02 4.99
C ASN A 352 2.16 1.96 3.76
N ARG A 353 1.06 2.71 3.62
CA ARG A 353 0.78 3.59 2.45
C ARG A 353 1.89 4.60 2.13
N LYS A 354 2.73 5.00 3.10
CA LYS A 354 3.89 5.88 2.87
C LYS A 354 4.84 5.33 1.80
N PHE A 355 4.96 4.00 1.68
CA PHE A 355 5.81 3.35 0.67
C PHE A 355 5.27 3.48 -0.76
N ASN A 356 4.00 3.87 -0.94
CA ASN A 356 3.48 4.20 -2.27
C ASN A 356 4.20 5.40 -2.89
N TYR A 357 4.60 6.40 -2.10
CA TYR A 357 5.35 7.54 -2.61
C TYR A 357 6.74 7.14 -3.11
N PHE A 358 7.42 6.25 -2.38
CA PHE A 358 8.70 5.69 -2.81
C PHE A 358 8.56 4.86 -4.09
N LEU A 359 7.52 4.03 -4.18
CA LEU A 359 7.23 3.26 -5.40
C LEU A 359 6.94 4.17 -6.60
N ALA A 360 6.14 5.22 -6.41
CA ALA A 360 5.87 6.20 -7.45
C ALA A 360 7.15 6.90 -7.93
N GLY A 361 8.02 7.31 -7.00
CA GLY A 361 9.34 7.88 -7.32
C GLY A 361 10.22 6.93 -8.12
N LEU A 362 10.27 5.64 -7.74
CA LEU A 362 11.00 4.62 -8.48
C LEU A 362 10.47 4.47 -9.92
N ILE A 363 9.16 4.44 -10.10
CA ILE A 363 8.53 4.32 -11.42
C ILE A 363 8.86 5.55 -12.28
N LEU A 364 8.75 6.75 -11.73
CA LEU A 364 9.10 7.99 -12.44
C LEU A 364 10.57 8.00 -12.86
N LEU A 365 11.47 7.55 -11.99
CA LEU A 365 12.89 7.40 -12.30
C LEU A 365 13.11 6.41 -13.46
N LEU A 366 12.47 5.23 -13.43
CA LEU A 366 12.60 4.24 -14.50
C LEU A 366 12.04 4.74 -15.84
N ILE A 367 10.92 5.48 -15.81
CA ILE A 367 10.36 6.12 -17.00
C ILE A 367 11.32 7.18 -17.54
N ALA A 368 11.86 8.06 -16.68
CA ALA A 368 12.81 9.08 -17.07
C ALA A 368 14.08 8.48 -17.70
N ILE A 369 14.62 7.40 -17.12
CA ILE A 369 15.74 6.65 -17.68
C ILE A 369 15.38 6.08 -19.06
N SER A 370 14.21 5.46 -19.21
CA SER A 370 13.74 4.91 -20.50
C SER A 370 13.58 6.00 -21.57
N ILE A 371 13.02 7.16 -21.21
CA ILE A 371 12.90 8.33 -22.10
C ILE A 371 14.30 8.85 -22.47
N PHE A 372 15.20 9.02 -21.50
CA PHE A 372 16.56 9.49 -21.75
C PHE A 372 17.31 8.60 -22.75
N PHE A 373 17.24 7.27 -22.60
CA PHE A 373 17.90 6.36 -23.54
C PHE A 373 17.23 6.33 -24.92
N THR A 374 15.90 6.44 -25.00
CA THR A 374 15.19 6.44 -26.29
C THR A 374 15.42 7.75 -27.07
N PHE A 375 15.26 8.90 -26.42
CA PHE A 375 15.50 10.22 -27.03
C PHE A 375 16.98 10.53 -27.23
N GLY A 376 17.86 10.13 -26.31
CA GLY A 376 19.31 10.28 -26.47
C GLY A 376 19.84 9.48 -27.68
N ARG A 377 19.28 8.28 -27.93
CA ARG A 377 19.64 7.47 -29.10
C ARG A 377 19.13 8.08 -30.39
N THR A 378 17.90 8.59 -30.44
CA THR A 378 17.37 9.25 -31.65
C THR A 378 18.12 10.55 -31.93
N TRP A 379 18.44 11.34 -30.90
CA TRP A 379 19.23 12.56 -31.03
C TRP A 379 20.67 12.29 -31.49
N ARG A 380 21.36 11.31 -30.91
CA ARG A 380 22.71 10.91 -31.36
C ARG A 380 22.71 10.36 -32.78
N ARG A 381 21.69 9.59 -33.17
CA ARG A 381 21.52 9.14 -34.56
C ARG A 381 21.27 10.30 -35.52
N ARG A 382 20.46 11.29 -35.13
CA ARG A 382 20.24 12.51 -35.93
C ARG A 382 21.54 13.32 -36.09
N ARG A 383 22.31 13.54 -35.02
CA ARG A 383 23.61 14.23 -35.10
C ARG A 383 24.64 13.48 -35.95
N ASN A 384 24.76 12.17 -35.78
CA ASN A 384 25.69 11.35 -36.56
C ASN A 384 25.23 11.12 -38.02
N GLY A 385 23.94 11.33 -38.32
CA GLY A 385 23.39 11.30 -39.68
C GLY A 385 23.64 12.59 -40.47
N VAL A 386 23.86 13.71 -39.78
CA VAL A 386 24.18 15.01 -40.42
C VAL A 386 25.65 15.08 -40.87
N SER A 387 26.54 14.27 -40.30
CA SER A 387 27.96 14.20 -40.70
C SER A 387 28.25 13.39 -41.98
N LYS A 388 27.22 12.86 -42.67
CA LYS A 388 27.38 12.15 -43.96
C LYS A 388 26.85 12.91 -45.18
N PHE A 389 26.43 14.16 -45.03
CA PHE A 389 26.05 15.03 -46.15
C PHE A 389 27.09 16.13 -46.36
N GLY A 390 28.24 15.72 -46.92
CA GLY A 390 29.26 16.60 -47.47
C GLY A 390 29.51 16.27 -48.93
N ARG A 391 28.70 16.89 -49.82
CA ARG A 391 29.04 17.34 -51.18
C ARG A 391 29.54 16.29 -52.22
N GLU A 392 28.61 15.77 -53.03
CA GLU A 392 28.81 15.58 -54.48
C GLU A 392 27.54 16.01 -55.22
N PRO A 393 27.61 16.82 -56.30
CA PRO A 393 26.44 17.25 -57.05
C PRO A 393 26.19 16.36 -58.27
N GLY A 394 24.96 15.86 -58.41
CA GLY A 394 24.39 15.49 -59.70
C GLY A 394 24.14 14.00 -59.93
N GLY A 395 22.88 13.66 -60.25
CA GLY A 395 22.51 12.35 -60.78
C GLY A 395 21.06 11.98 -60.48
N TYR A 396 20.10 12.64 -61.16
CA TYR A 396 18.74 12.10 -61.26
C TYR A 396 18.83 10.78 -62.03
N ASN A 397 18.46 9.67 -61.40
CA ASN A 397 18.48 8.35 -62.04
C ASN A 397 17.11 8.13 -62.70
N PRO A 398 16.98 8.14 -64.04
CA PRO A 398 15.69 7.87 -64.67
C PRO A 398 15.32 6.39 -64.51
N GLU A 399 14.01 6.13 -64.36
CA GLU A 399 13.44 4.80 -64.19
C GLU A 399 13.78 3.83 -65.35
N PRO A 400 13.74 2.49 -65.12
CA PRO A 400 14.49 1.47 -65.85
C PRO A 400 14.16 1.31 -67.35
N TRP A 401 13.09 1.92 -67.83
CA TRP A 401 12.56 1.75 -69.19
C TRP A 401 13.05 2.80 -70.19
N ARG A 402 13.87 3.78 -69.76
CA ARG A 402 14.47 4.82 -70.64
C ARG A 402 16.00 4.80 -70.63
N GLN A 403 16.61 3.62 -70.77
CA GLN A 403 18.05 3.52 -71.01
C GLN A 403 18.31 3.21 -72.49
N THR A 404 18.93 4.15 -73.20
CA THR A 404 19.53 3.90 -74.52
C THR A 404 20.89 3.21 -74.34
N PRO A 405 21.22 2.17 -75.13
CA PRO A 405 22.52 1.51 -75.03
C PRO A 405 23.61 2.37 -75.69
N THR A 406 24.67 2.67 -74.95
CA THR A 406 25.91 3.28 -75.48
C THR A 406 26.90 2.18 -75.87
N HIS A 407 27.52 2.37 -77.03
CA HIS A 407 28.25 1.38 -77.84
C HIS A 407 29.73 1.21 -77.49
N GLY A 408 30.26 0.03 -77.81
CA GLY A 408 31.63 -0.23 -78.26
C GLY A 408 32.06 -1.69 -78.02
N GLY A 409 32.37 -2.55 -79.00
CA GLY A 409 32.30 -2.49 -80.46
C GLY A 409 32.76 -3.84 -81.02
N TYR A 410 32.18 -4.30 -82.13
CA TYR A 410 32.77 -5.26 -83.07
C TYR A 410 32.24 -4.96 -84.48
N SER A 411 33.09 -5.21 -85.47
CA SER A 411 33.10 -4.66 -86.82
C SER A 411 32.23 -5.39 -87.85
N TYR A 412 31.77 -4.61 -88.85
CA TYR A 412 31.27 -4.94 -90.21
C TYR A 412 30.00 -5.80 -90.38
N ALA A 413 28.91 -5.19 -90.87
CA ALA A 413 28.45 -5.25 -92.28
C ALA A 413 26.96 -4.84 -92.43
N GLY A 414 26.67 -3.89 -93.34
CA GLY A 414 25.34 -3.69 -93.96
C GLY A 414 24.45 -2.55 -93.43
N ALA A 415 24.15 -1.55 -94.26
CA ALA A 415 22.98 -0.64 -94.17
C ALA A 415 21.87 -1.18 -95.13
N PRO A 416 20.56 -0.77 -95.12
CA PRO A 416 19.90 0.49 -94.67
C PRO A 416 18.46 0.24 -94.07
N PRO A 417 17.41 1.12 -94.13
CA PRO A 417 17.30 2.58 -94.31
C PRO A 417 16.56 3.33 -93.16
N ALA A 418 16.53 4.66 -93.25
CA ALA A 418 15.98 5.61 -92.30
C ALA A 418 14.45 5.63 -92.20
N TYR A 419 13.92 5.91 -91.00
CA TYR A 419 12.52 6.23 -90.76
C TYR A 419 12.37 7.65 -90.17
N GLN A 420 11.36 8.36 -90.64
CA GLN A 420 11.11 9.79 -90.43
C GLN A 420 9.93 9.97 -89.45
N PRO A 421 10.05 10.78 -88.39
CA PRO A 421 8.99 10.91 -87.39
C PRO A 421 7.90 11.94 -87.78
N PRO A 422 6.63 11.76 -87.35
CA PRO A 422 5.58 12.75 -87.54
C PRO A 422 5.53 13.80 -86.42
N SER A 423 4.88 14.91 -86.76
CA SER A 423 4.86 16.24 -86.15
C SER A 423 4.05 16.41 -84.86
N HIS A 424 4.49 17.39 -84.07
CA HIS A 424 3.90 17.96 -82.85
C HIS A 424 2.46 18.50 -82.99
N GLN A 425 1.70 18.46 -81.88
CA GLN A 425 0.83 19.57 -81.48
C GLN A 425 0.90 19.81 -79.96
N ASN A 426 1.20 21.06 -79.60
CA ASN A 426 1.33 21.64 -78.26
C ASN A 426 -0.04 22.07 -77.71
N ILE A 427 -0.25 21.96 -76.39
CA ILE A 427 -1.02 22.95 -75.61
C ILE A 427 -0.36 23.11 -74.24
N GLY A 428 0.10 24.33 -73.94
CA GLY A 428 0.70 24.70 -72.66
C GLY A 428 -0.30 25.37 -71.70
N LEU A 429 0.00 25.33 -70.40
CA LEU A 429 -0.62 26.17 -69.38
C LEU A 429 0.45 26.77 -68.47
N THR A 430 0.38 28.09 -68.36
CA THR A 430 1.32 29.01 -67.72
C THR A 430 1.09 29.11 -66.21
N SER A 431 2.17 29.34 -65.45
CA SER A 431 2.15 29.53 -64.00
C SER A 431 1.54 30.87 -63.58
N MET A 432 0.89 30.93 -62.42
CA MET A 432 0.72 32.19 -61.68
C MET A 432 1.05 32.02 -60.18
N VAL A 433 1.79 33.02 -59.72
CA VAL A 433 2.37 33.26 -58.40
C VAL A 433 1.30 33.79 -57.43
N ALA A 434 1.42 33.48 -56.14
CA ALA A 434 0.59 34.02 -55.07
C ALA A 434 1.21 35.31 -54.49
N ASP A 435 0.38 36.32 -54.24
CA ASP A 435 0.73 37.53 -53.47
C ASP A 435 -0.30 37.74 -52.33
N PRO A 436 0.10 38.13 -51.11
CA PRO A 436 -0.73 38.09 -49.91
C PRO A 436 -1.24 39.50 -49.55
N ALA A 437 -2.54 39.74 -49.67
CA ALA A 437 -3.18 40.90 -49.07
C ALA A 437 -4.67 40.65 -48.79
N GLN A 438 -4.99 40.46 -47.50
CA GLN A 438 -6.03 41.18 -46.74
C GLN A 438 -6.85 40.31 -45.76
N PRO A 439 -7.32 40.92 -44.65
CA PRO A 439 -7.72 40.21 -43.44
C PRO A 439 -9.22 40.31 -43.07
N THR A 440 -9.62 39.39 -42.19
CA THR A 440 -10.66 39.49 -41.13
C THR A 440 -12.12 39.78 -41.49
N LYS A 441 -13.01 38.87 -41.02
CA LYS A 441 -14.22 39.12 -40.22
C LYS A 441 -14.84 37.76 -39.85
N GLU A 442 -14.67 37.25 -38.65
CA GLU A 442 -15.53 37.46 -37.46
C GLU A 442 -17.04 37.24 -37.67
N ARG A 443 -17.58 36.27 -36.90
CA ARG A 443 -18.79 36.37 -36.05
C ARG A 443 -20.02 35.49 -36.39
N SER A 444 -20.11 34.43 -35.58
CA SER A 444 -21.25 34.00 -34.73
C SER A 444 -22.42 33.15 -35.24
N ASN A 445 -22.79 32.20 -34.35
CA ASN A 445 -24.13 31.77 -33.93
C ASN A 445 -24.95 30.97 -34.98
N SER A 446 -25.67 29.89 -34.69
CA SER A 446 -26.18 29.28 -33.45
C SER A 446 -27.01 28.02 -33.80
N ARG A 447 -27.23 27.11 -32.82
CA ARG A 447 -28.41 26.23 -32.63
C ARG A 447 -28.67 25.14 -33.68
N ASP A 448 -29.39 24.04 -33.44
CA ASP A 448 -29.89 23.27 -32.29
C ASP A 448 -30.39 21.93 -32.89
N TYR A 449 -30.53 20.91 -32.05
CA TYR A 449 -31.10 19.59 -32.36
C TYR A 449 -32.58 19.64 -32.84
N ARG A 450 -32.95 18.77 -33.79
CA ARG A 450 -34.29 18.16 -33.83
C ARG A 450 -34.35 16.84 -34.61
N ALA A 451 -35.14 15.93 -34.04
CA ALA A 451 -35.49 14.58 -34.50
C ALA A 451 -36.31 14.55 -35.80
N ASN A 452 -36.39 13.38 -36.44
CA ASN A 452 -37.66 12.82 -36.94
C ASN A 452 -37.56 11.32 -37.23
N GLU A 453 -38.69 10.67 -36.97
CA GLU A 453 -39.03 9.25 -36.97
C GLU A 453 -39.76 8.82 -38.26
N LEU A 454 -39.78 7.49 -38.46
CA LEU A 454 -40.86 6.62 -38.99
C LEU A 454 -41.13 6.44 -40.50
N GLY A 455 -41.19 5.15 -40.88
CA GLY A 455 -41.81 4.59 -42.08
C GLY A 455 -41.89 3.05 -42.01
N SER A 456 -43.10 2.53 -41.75
CA SER A 456 -43.64 1.16 -41.59
C SER A 456 -43.60 0.27 -42.86
N ALA A 457 -44.02 -1.00 -42.98
CA ALA A 457 -44.36 -2.18 -42.15
C ALA A 457 -44.60 -3.35 -43.13
N HIS A 458 -44.32 -4.61 -42.75
CA HIS A 458 -45.01 -5.79 -43.30
C HIS A 458 -45.09 -6.94 -42.28
N GLN A 459 -46.28 -7.54 -42.19
CA GLN A 459 -46.74 -8.50 -41.19
C GLN A 459 -46.43 -9.97 -41.53
N PRO A 460 -46.61 -10.92 -40.58
CA PRO A 460 -46.17 -12.31 -40.66
C PRO A 460 -47.24 -13.30 -41.16
N ARG A 461 -46.81 -14.49 -41.56
CA ARG A 461 -47.66 -15.69 -41.74
C ARG A 461 -47.16 -16.82 -40.83
N GLU A 462 -48.07 -17.35 -40.02
CA GLU A 462 -47.98 -18.65 -39.37
C GLU A 462 -48.24 -19.80 -40.36
N MET A 463 -47.64 -20.96 -40.09
CA MET A 463 -48.27 -22.28 -39.94
C MET A 463 -47.28 -23.40 -40.35
N VAL A 464 -46.80 -24.16 -39.37
CA VAL A 464 -47.10 -25.60 -39.07
C VAL A 464 -46.20 -26.03 -37.91
#